data_AF-A0A958S4J6-F1
#
_entry.id   AF-A0A958S4J6-F1
#
_cell.length_a   1.000
_cell.length_b   1.000
_cell.length_c   1.000
_cell.angle_alpha   90.00
_cell.angle_beta   90.00
_cell.angle_gamma   90.00
#
_symmetry.space_group_name_H-M   'P 1'
#
loop_
_entity.id
_entity.type
_entity.pdbx_description
1 polymer ?
#
loop_
_entity_poly.entity_id
_entity_poly.type
_entity_poly.pdbx_seq_one_letter_code
_entity_poly.pdbx_strand_id
1 'polypeptide(L)'
;MEHSHHSQKPIQQPSCCAHHHSPQKEKAVTKEDFDRIYTCPMHPEIRQKGPGSCPLCGMALEPEDIQLDDTDNPELVDFTKRLKISMLFTIPLLFLAMSDLIPGQPVQHALPAWLYSGLQLLLATPVVLWCGLPFFERGWASFKTRNLNMFTLIALGTGVAYTYSIFATFFPHLFPENLKLHAGLVPLYFEAAAVITTLVLVGQVLELRARSQTGNAIKALLGLAPKTARRVKSDGNDEDIPIEHIHVGDLLRVRPGEKVPVDGEVTEGQSSIDESMITGEPIPVNKAENDKVSSGT
;
A
#
# COMPACT_ATOMS: atom_id res chain seq x y z
N MET A 1 55.03 -37.01 0.94
CA MET A 1 54.48 -36.22 -0.18
C MET A 1 53.06 -36.69 -0.42
N GLU A 2 52.17 -35.73 -0.62
CA GLU A 2 50.81 -35.84 -1.17
C GLU A 2 49.63 -36.32 -0.31
N HIS A 3 48.92 -35.30 0.16
CA HIS A 3 47.49 -35.11 0.36
C HIS A 3 46.54 -35.88 -0.57
N SER A 4 45.40 -36.29 -0.01
CA SER A 4 44.14 -36.37 -0.77
C SER A 4 42.93 -36.17 0.16
N HIS A 5 42.52 -34.90 0.30
CA HIS A 5 41.21 -34.52 0.82
C HIS A 5 40.20 -34.56 -0.34
N HIS A 6 39.14 -35.37 -0.18
CA HIS A 6 37.94 -35.31 -1.00
C HIS A 6 37.15 -34.04 -0.59
N SER A 7 37.16 -33.01 -1.43
CA SER A 7 36.27 -31.85 -1.29
C SER A 7 35.31 -31.83 -2.47
N GLN A 8 34.03 -32.07 -2.18
CA GLN A 8 32.92 -31.94 -3.13
C GLN A 8 32.74 -30.46 -3.51
N LYS A 9 32.68 -30.19 -4.82
CA LYS A 9 32.32 -28.89 -5.40
C LYS A 9 30.82 -28.62 -5.19
N PRO A 10 30.40 -27.44 -4.70
CA PRO A 10 29.04 -26.97 -4.91
C PRO A 10 28.91 -26.30 -6.29
N ILE A 11 27.73 -26.51 -6.88
CA ILE A 11 27.29 -26.08 -8.20
C ILE A 11 27.16 -24.55 -8.24
N GLN A 12 27.73 -23.96 -9.29
CA GLN A 12 27.65 -22.53 -9.64
C GLN A 12 26.20 -22.06 -9.81
N GLN A 13 25.81 -21.02 -9.05
CA GLN A 13 24.70 -20.13 -9.41
C GLN A 13 25.23 -19.02 -10.33
N PRO A 14 24.53 -18.66 -11.42
CA PRO A 14 24.87 -17.50 -12.20
C PRO A 14 24.39 -16.22 -11.51
N SER A 15 25.31 -15.26 -11.49
CA SER A 15 25.17 -13.87 -11.06
C SER A 15 24.47 -13.01 -12.13
N CYS A 16 24.04 -11.82 -11.68
CA CYS A 16 23.71 -10.60 -12.44
C CYS A 16 22.25 -10.37 -12.85
N CYS A 17 21.56 -9.51 -12.08
CA CYS A 17 21.03 -8.24 -12.58
C CYS A 17 20.99 -7.23 -11.43
N ALA A 18 21.80 -6.17 -11.54
CA ALA A 18 21.90 -5.09 -10.58
C ALA A 18 20.75 -4.09 -10.79
N HIS A 19 19.81 -4.03 -9.83
CA HIS A 19 18.88 -2.92 -9.71
C HIS A 19 19.45 -1.93 -8.68
N HIS A 20 19.74 -0.71 -9.14
CA HIS A 20 20.04 0.42 -8.27
C HIS A 20 18.77 0.85 -7.54
N HIS A 21 18.59 0.33 -6.31
CA HIS A 21 17.69 0.90 -5.32
C HIS A 21 18.41 2.06 -4.61
N SER A 22 17.80 3.26 -4.65
CA SER A 22 18.12 4.32 -3.69
C SER A 22 17.80 3.85 -2.26
N PRO A 23 18.59 4.21 -1.24
CA PRO A 23 18.40 3.70 0.11
C PRO A 23 17.28 4.47 0.80
N GLN A 24 16.03 4.05 0.60
CA GLN A 24 14.99 4.29 1.60
C GLN A 24 15.07 3.16 2.62
N LYS A 25 14.96 3.53 3.88
CA LYS A 25 15.13 2.68 5.07
C LYS A 25 13.99 1.65 5.14
N GLU A 26 13.95 0.70 4.21
CA GLU A 26 13.12 -0.50 4.29
C GLU A 26 13.59 -1.29 5.51
N LYS A 27 12.67 -1.61 6.42
CA LYS A 27 12.93 -2.66 7.41
C LYS A 27 13.32 -3.90 6.61
N ALA A 28 14.54 -4.39 6.80
CA ALA A 28 14.97 -5.65 6.22
C ALA A 28 13.97 -6.72 6.65
N VAL A 29 13.30 -7.36 5.67
CA VAL A 29 12.35 -8.45 5.91
C VAL A 29 13.05 -9.49 6.77
N THR A 30 12.57 -9.65 7.99
CA THR A 30 13.19 -10.55 8.97
C THR A 30 12.73 -11.98 8.71
N LYS A 31 13.46 -12.97 9.23
CA LYS A 31 13.03 -14.38 9.16
C LYS A 31 11.64 -14.58 9.78
N GLU A 32 11.27 -13.77 10.75
CA GLU A 32 9.95 -13.79 11.40
C GLU A 32 8.82 -13.35 10.47
N ASP A 33 9.08 -12.44 9.53
CA ASP A 33 8.08 -11.97 8.57
C ASP A 33 7.73 -13.06 7.52
N PHE A 34 8.62 -14.01 7.24
CA PHE A 34 8.34 -15.11 6.31
C PHE A 34 7.50 -16.24 6.91
N ASP A 35 7.38 -16.33 8.24
CA ASP A 35 6.58 -17.37 8.90
C ASP A 35 5.17 -16.91 9.29
N ARG A 36 4.90 -15.60 9.17
CA ARG A 36 3.57 -15.00 9.37
C ARG A 36 2.64 -15.26 8.19
N ILE A 37 1.35 -15.31 8.47
CA ILE A 37 0.31 -15.40 7.45
C ILE A 37 -0.03 -14.00 6.95
N TYR A 38 0.03 -13.83 5.64
CA TYR A 38 -0.35 -12.63 4.91
C TYR A 38 -1.62 -12.91 4.13
N THR A 39 -2.52 -11.94 4.09
CA THR A 39 -3.80 -12.01 3.38
C THR A 39 -4.02 -10.83 2.44
N CYS A 40 -4.87 -11.02 1.44
CA CYS A 40 -5.27 -9.94 0.54
C CYS A 40 -6.49 -9.22 1.14
N PRO A 41 -6.46 -7.88 1.29
CA PRO A 41 -7.60 -7.14 1.85
C PRO A 41 -8.88 -7.24 1.00
N MET A 42 -8.75 -7.56 -0.29
CA MET A 42 -9.88 -7.72 -1.21
C MET A 42 -10.30 -9.18 -1.42
N HIS A 43 -9.43 -10.14 -1.09
CA HIS A 43 -9.65 -11.56 -1.29
C HIS A 43 -9.19 -12.30 -0.03
N PRO A 44 -9.97 -12.26 1.07
CA PRO A 44 -9.57 -12.81 2.37
C PRO A 44 -9.26 -14.32 2.33
N GLU A 45 -9.79 -15.02 1.33
CA GLU A 45 -9.49 -16.42 1.04
C GLU A 45 -8.03 -16.68 0.63
N ILE A 46 -7.30 -15.66 0.19
CA ILE A 46 -5.88 -15.75 -0.16
C ILE A 46 -5.06 -15.57 1.10
N ARG A 47 -4.59 -16.68 1.68
CA ARG A 47 -3.67 -16.70 2.83
C ARG A 47 -2.38 -17.42 2.44
N GLN A 48 -1.24 -16.76 2.61
CA GLN A 48 0.07 -17.35 2.33
C GLN A 48 1.11 -16.94 3.37
N LYS A 49 2.17 -17.73 3.48
CA LYS A 49 3.29 -17.41 4.35
C LYS A 49 4.21 -16.37 3.70
N GLY A 50 4.47 -15.29 4.41
CA GLY A 50 5.35 -14.20 3.97
C GLY A 50 4.74 -13.21 2.98
N PRO A 51 5.44 -12.08 2.77
CA PRO A 51 4.98 -11.02 1.88
C PRO A 51 4.89 -11.48 0.42
N GLY A 52 4.01 -10.86 -0.34
CA GLY A 52 3.83 -11.19 -1.75
C GLY A 52 2.71 -10.38 -2.39
N SER A 53 2.33 -10.77 -3.60
CA SER A 53 1.20 -10.17 -4.32
C SER A 53 0.06 -11.17 -4.48
N CYS A 54 -1.17 -10.69 -4.33
CA CYS A 54 -2.36 -11.49 -4.49
C CYS A 54 -2.47 -12.04 -5.94
N PRO A 55 -2.69 -13.35 -6.14
CA PRO A 55 -2.80 -13.94 -7.48
C PRO A 55 -4.09 -13.56 -8.23
N LEU A 56 -5.10 -13.02 -7.52
CA LEU A 56 -6.37 -12.62 -8.10
C LEU A 56 -6.38 -11.15 -8.54
N CYS A 57 -6.01 -10.22 -7.64
CA CYS A 57 -6.04 -8.79 -7.94
C CYS A 57 -4.67 -8.11 -8.09
N GLY A 58 -3.57 -8.80 -7.75
CA GLY A 58 -2.22 -8.23 -7.84
C GLY A 58 -1.88 -7.16 -6.80
N MET A 59 -2.74 -6.95 -5.79
CA MET A 59 -2.41 -6.09 -4.64
C MET A 59 -1.34 -6.73 -3.76
N ALA A 60 -0.54 -5.91 -3.07
CA ALA A 60 0.36 -6.41 -2.03
C ALA A 60 -0.46 -7.07 -0.92
N LEU A 61 0.06 -8.18 -0.38
CA LEU A 61 -0.55 -8.84 0.76
C LEU A 61 -0.16 -8.11 2.04
N GLU A 62 -1.11 -8.00 2.96
CA GLU A 62 -0.92 -7.40 4.27
C GLU A 62 -0.87 -8.51 5.33
N PRO A 63 -0.08 -8.37 6.42
CA PRO A 63 -0.07 -9.35 7.49
C PRO A 63 -1.46 -9.48 8.12
N GLU A 64 -1.90 -10.71 8.37
CA GLU A 64 -3.22 -10.99 8.94
C GLU A 64 -3.33 -10.51 10.39
N ASP A 65 -2.23 -10.53 11.13
CA ASP A 65 -2.16 -10.06 12.50
C ASP A 65 -2.14 -8.52 12.56
N ILE A 66 -3.07 -7.94 13.31
CA ILE A 66 -3.16 -6.49 13.50
C ILE A 66 -2.03 -6.03 14.42
N GLN A 67 -0.92 -5.58 13.83
CA GLN A 67 0.13 -4.90 14.60
C GLN A 67 -0.29 -3.45 14.91
N LEU A 68 -0.24 -3.11 16.19
CA LEU A 68 -0.49 -1.77 16.72
C LEU A 68 0.65 -0.77 16.42
N ASP A 69 1.66 -1.17 15.64
CA ASP A 69 2.75 -0.28 15.25
C ASP A 69 2.26 0.77 14.25
N ASP A 70 2.47 2.05 14.59
CA ASP A 70 2.22 3.27 13.79
C ASP A 70 3.20 3.38 12.60
N THR A 71 3.28 2.34 11.77
CA THR A 71 4.02 2.42 10.51
C THR A 71 3.05 2.80 9.40
N ASP A 72 3.28 3.97 8.78
CA ASP A 72 2.56 4.42 7.59
C ASP A 72 2.56 3.31 6.53
N ASN A 73 1.41 3.07 5.88
CA ASN A 73 1.31 2.07 4.82
C ASN A 73 2.29 2.42 3.68
N PRO A 74 3.35 1.60 3.45
CA PRO A 74 4.40 1.93 2.48
C PRO A 74 3.85 2.01 1.05
N GLU A 75 2.80 1.25 0.73
CA GLU A 75 2.13 1.29 -0.57
C GLU A 75 1.45 2.65 -0.79
N LEU A 76 0.75 3.19 0.23
CA LEU A 76 0.14 4.51 0.14
C LEU A 76 1.18 5.61 -0.12
N VAL A 77 2.34 5.53 0.53
CA VAL A 77 3.44 6.48 0.32
C VAL A 77 4.00 6.39 -1.10
N ASP A 78 4.21 5.19 -1.62
CA ASP A 78 4.71 4.98 -3.00
C ASP A 78 3.71 5.52 -4.04
N PHE A 79 2.44 5.13 -3.95
CA PHE A 79 1.40 5.59 -4.87
C PHE A 79 1.18 7.10 -4.80
N THR A 80 1.28 7.70 -3.62
CA THR A 80 1.19 9.16 -3.46
C THR A 80 2.37 9.89 -4.11
N LYS A 81 3.58 9.36 -4.01
CA LYS A 81 4.77 9.90 -4.71
C LYS A 81 4.60 9.82 -6.22
N ARG A 82 4.21 8.65 -6.74
CA ARG A 82 3.93 8.43 -8.17
C ARG A 82 2.82 9.34 -8.68
N LEU A 83 1.77 9.55 -7.90
CA LEU A 83 0.68 10.47 -8.24
C LEU A 83 1.20 11.90 -8.41
N LYS A 84 1.94 12.44 -7.42
CA LYS A 84 2.49 13.80 -7.49
C LYS A 84 3.38 14.00 -8.71
N ILE A 85 4.25 13.03 -8.98
CA ILE A 85 5.16 13.08 -10.14
C ILE A 85 4.35 12.96 -11.44
N SER A 86 3.38 12.04 -11.51
CA SER A 86 2.54 11.89 -12.70
C SER A 86 1.78 13.18 -13.01
N MET A 87 1.20 13.82 -11.99
CA MET A 87 0.45 15.06 -12.14
C MET A 87 1.33 16.21 -12.65
N LEU A 88 2.58 16.29 -12.18
CA LEU A 88 3.55 17.28 -12.62
C LEU A 88 3.87 17.17 -14.13
N PHE A 89 3.89 15.97 -14.70
CA PHE A 89 4.18 15.75 -16.12
C PHE A 89 2.90 15.73 -17.00
N THR A 90 1.82 15.14 -16.50
CA THR A 90 0.55 15.01 -17.21
C THR A 90 -0.13 16.36 -17.42
N ILE A 91 -0.06 17.29 -16.46
CA ILE A 91 -0.68 18.62 -16.61
C ILE A 91 -0.07 19.39 -17.79
N PRO A 92 1.27 19.60 -17.87
CA PRO A 92 1.88 20.24 -19.04
C PRO A 92 1.60 19.51 -20.35
N LEU A 93 1.59 18.17 -20.33
CA LEU A 93 1.29 17.35 -21.50
C LEU A 93 -0.14 17.58 -22.00
N LEU A 94 -1.12 17.63 -21.10
CA LEU A 94 -2.52 17.92 -21.41
C LEU A 94 -2.65 19.30 -22.05
N PHE A 95 -2.01 20.32 -21.47
CA PHE A 95 -2.01 21.67 -22.06
C PHE A 95 -1.35 21.69 -23.44
N LEU A 96 -0.26 20.95 -23.63
CA LEU A 96 0.41 20.83 -24.93
C LEU A 96 -0.50 20.17 -25.97
N ALA A 97 -1.19 19.08 -25.62
CA ALA A 97 -2.10 18.37 -26.51
C ALA A 97 -3.37 19.17 -26.83
N MET A 98 -3.90 19.92 -25.86
CA MET A 98 -5.08 20.77 -26.08
C MET A 98 -4.74 22.10 -26.79
N SER A 99 -3.46 22.44 -26.98
CA SER A 99 -3.06 23.67 -27.66
C SER A 99 -3.54 23.74 -29.11
N ASP A 100 -3.84 22.59 -29.71
CA ASP A 100 -4.37 22.41 -31.06
C ASP A 100 -5.80 22.93 -31.22
N LEU A 101 -6.59 22.96 -30.12
CA LEU A 101 -7.97 23.44 -30.11
C LEU A 101 -8.08 24.95 -29.88
N ILE A 102 -6.97 25.63 -29.57
CA ILE A 102 -6.96 27.08 -29.35
C ILE A 102 -6.99 27.79 -30.71
N PRO A 103 -7.95 28.70 -30.94
CA PRO A 103 -8.02 29.48 -32.19
C PRO A 103 -6.68 30.19 -32.45
N GLY A 104 -6.04 29.89 -33.59
CA GLY A 104 -4.75 30.47 -34.00
C GLY A 104 -3.53 29.58 -33.84
N GLN A 105 -3.66 28.34 -33.32
CA GLN A 105 -2.59 27.31 -33.27
C GLN A 105 -1.17 27.85 -32.96
N PRO A 106 -0.99 28.69 -31.92
CA PRO A 106 0.25 29.45 -31.71
C PRO A 106 1.46 28.54 -31.49
N VAL A 107 1.26 27.40 -30.85
CA VAL A 107 2.32 26.43 -30.54
C VAL A 107 2.74 25.65 -31.78
N GLN A 108 1.79 25.24 -32.63
CA GLN A 108 2.08 24.47 -33.85
C GLN A 108 2.74 25.32 -34.93
N HIS A 109 2.52 26.63 -34.92
CA HIS A 109 3.20 27.57 -35.82
C HIS A 109 4.60 27.97 -35.30
N ALA A 110 4.79 27.96 -33.97
CA ALA A 110 6.07 28.30 -33.35
C ALA A 110 7.03 27.10 -33.22
N LEU A 111 6.50 25.87 -33.10
CA LEU A 111 7.30 24.66 -32.92
C LEU A 111 7.24 23.75 -34.15
N PRO A 112 8.38 23.22 -34.63
CA PRO A 112 8.37 22.23 -35.69
C PRO A 112 7.75 20.91 -35.21
N ALA A 113 7.10 20.20 -36.13
CA ALA A 113 6.38 18.94 -35.92
C ALA A 113 7.14 17.89 -35.08
N TRP A 114 8.44 17.74 -35.32
CA TRP A 114 9.30 16.78 -34.60
C TRP A 114 9.49 17.16 -33.13
N LEU A 115 9.59 18.47 -32.82
CA LEU A 115 9.80 18.96 -31.47
C LEU A 115 8.50 18.88 -30.66
N TYR A 116 7.36 19.19 -31.28
CA TYR A 116 6.04 19.00 -30.67
C TYR A 116 5.82 17.54 -30.25
N SER A 117 6.05 16.60 -31.17
CA SER A 117 5.90 15.16 -30.91
C SER A 117 6.92 14.65 -29.88
N GLY A 118 8.16 15.13 -29.97
CA GLY A 118 9.23 14.78 -29.03
C GLY A 118 8.97 15.27 -27.60
N LEU A 119 8.42 16.47 -27.43
CA LEU A 119 8.03 17.00 -26.11
C LEU A 119 6.90 16.18 -25.50
N GLN A 120 5.88 15.80 -26.28
CA GLN A 120 4.81 14.93 -25.79
C GLN A 120 5.34 13.57 -25.36
N LEU A 121 6.19 12.94 -26.17
CA LEU A 121 6.84 11.68 -25.82
C LEU A 121 7.67 11.82 -24.53
N LEU A 122 8.47 12.88 -24.40
CA LEU A 122 9.32 13.10 -23.24
C LEU A 122 8.51 13.27 -21.95
N LEU A 123 7.38 13.99 -21.99
CA LEU A 123 6.50 14.19 -20.83
C LEU A 123 5.70 12.92 -20.50
N ALA A 124 5.22 12.18 -21.51
CA ALA A 124 4.41 10.99 -21.30
C ALA A 124 5.21 9.78 -20.80
N THR A 125 6.45 9.64 -21.23
CA THR A 125 7.32 8.49 -20.90
C THR A 125 7.46 8.23 -19.40
N PRO A 126 7.84 9.21 -18.54
CA PRO A 126 7.93 8.98 -17.10
C PRO A 126 6.56 8.66 -16.48
N VAL A 127 5.47 9.21 -17.01
CA VAL A 127 4.12 8.92 -16.51
C VAL A 127 3.73 7.48 -16.81
N VAL A 128 3.79 7.07 -18.07
CA VAL A 128 3.30 5.76 -18.51
C VAL A 128 4.25 4.66 -18.06
N LEU A 129 5.55 4.78 -18.31
CA LEU A 129 6.51 3.70 -18.06
C LEU A 129 6.95 3.61 -16.60
N TRP A 130 7.15 4.73 -15.90
CA TRP A 130 7.60 4.70 -14.51
C TRP A 130 6.43 4.77 -13.53
N CYS A 131 5.59 5.80 -13.58
CA CYS A 131 4.44 5.87 -12.66
C CYS A 131 3.42 4.74 -12.92
N GLY A 132 3.22 4.35 -14.18
CA GLY A 132 2.31 3.27 -14.57
C GLY A 132 2.88 1.84 -14.48
N LEU A 133 4.17 1.67 -14.15
CA LEU A 133 4.81 0.35 -14.05
C LEU A 133 4.01 -0.67 -13.21
N PRO A 134 3.50 -0.33 -12.01
CA PRO A 134 2.73 -1.27 -11.19
C PRO A 134 1.47 -1.77 -11.90
N PHE A 135 0.86 -0.96 -12.77
CA PHE A 135 -0.32 -1.35 -13.53
C PHE A 135 0.02 -2.35 -14.63
N PHE A 136 1.18 -2.18 -15.29
CA PHE A 136 1.67 -3.15 -16.27
C PHE A 136 2.06 -4.48 -15.62
N GLU A 137 2.70 -4.45 -14.44
CA GLU A 137 3.02 -5.66 -13.67
C GLU A 137 1.74 -6.42 -13.28
N ARG A 138 0.74 -5.71 -12.72
CA ARG A 138 -0.56 -6.30 -12.37
C ARG A 138 -1.33 -6.78 -13.59
N GLY A 139 -1.31 -6.03 -14.69
CA GLY A 139 -1.93 -6.41 -15.95
C GLY A 139 -1.29 -7.66 -16.56
N TRP A 140 0.03 -7.76 -16.53
CA TRP A 140 0.77 -8.93 -17.00
C TRP A 140 0.49 -10.17 -16.13
N ALA A 141 0.45 -9.99 -14.81
CA ALA A 141 0.07 -11.06 -13.89
C ALA A 141 -1.36 -11.56 -14.18
N SER A 142 -2.31 -10.64 -14.38
CA SER A 142 -3.71 -10.95 -14.73
C SER A 142 -3.84 -11.69 -16.06
N PHE A 143 -3.05 -11.32 -17.06
CA PHE A 143 -2.98 -12.05 -18.34
C PHE A 143 -2.41 -13.46 -18.16
N LYS A 144 -1.35 -13.62 -17.37
CA LYS A 144 -0.73 -14.91 -17.08
C LYS A 144 -1.66 -15.84 -16.29
N THR A 145 -2.38 -15.33 -15.30
CA THR A 145 -3.33 -16.09 -14.48
C THR A 145 -4.68 -16.31 -15.18
N ARG A 146 -4.91 -15.66 -16.33
CA ARG A 146 -6.18 -15.64 -17.09
C ARG A 146 -7.38 -15.08 -16.32
N ASN A 147 -7.14 -14.43 -15.20
CA ASN A 147 -8.16 -13.75 -14.40
C ASN A 147 -8.20 -12.26 -14.80
N LEU A 148 -8.84 -11.96 -15.93
CA LEU A 148 -8.89 -10.62 -16.50
C LEU A 148 -9.58 -9.64 -15.53
N ASN A 149 -8.91 -8.53 -15.24
CA ASN A 149 -9.38 -7.52 -14.29
C ASN A 149 -9.18 -6.09 -14.82
N MET A 150 -9.52 -5.09 -13.99
CA MET A 150 -9.38 -3.67 -14.32
C MET A 150 -7.96 -3.31 -14.80
N PHE A 151 -6.92 -3.89 -14.19
CA PHE A 151 -5.53 -3.63 -14.57
C PHE A 151 -5.18 -4.17 -15.96
N THR A 152 -5.83 -5.24 -16.41
CA THR A 152 -5.64 -5.73 -17.80
C THR A 152 -6.12 -4.69 -18.80
N LEU A 153 -7.32 -4.13 -18.60
CA LEU A 153 -7.88 -3.12 -19.49
C LEU A 153 -7.03 -1.86 -19.50
N ILE A 154 -6.59 -1.40 -18.32
CA ILE A 154 -5.74 -0.21 -18.18
C ILE A 154 -4.40 -0.44 -18.88
N ALA A 155 -3.69 -1.54 -18.58
CA ALA A 155 -2.39 -1.83 -19.16
C ALA A 155 -2.47 -1.99 -20.69
N LEU A 156 -3.51 -2.64 -21.20
CA LEU A 156 -3.72 -2.77 -22.64
C LEU A 156 -4.01 -1.40 -23.28
N GLY A 157 -4.94 -0.63 -22.71
CA GLY A 157 -5.34 0.67 -23.27
C GLY A 157 -4.19 1.68 -23.29
N THR A 158 -3.54 1.90 -22.16
CA THR A 158 -2.41 2.86 -22.07
C THR A 158 -1.18 2.34 -22.82
N GLY A 159 -0.93 1.03 -22.81
CA GLY A 159 0.17 0.41 -23.55
C GLY A 159 0.00 0.53 -25.06
N VAL A 160 -1.19 0.26 -25.60
CA VAL A 160 -1.50 0.41 -27.03
C VAL A 160 -1.43 1.88 -27.45
N ALA A 161 -2.04 2.79 -26.69
CA ALA A 161 -2.01 4.22 -26.98
C ALA A 161 -0.58 4.78 -27.00
N TYR A 162 0.24 4.41 -26.01
CA TYR A 162 1.63 4.85 -25.93
C TYR A 162 2.48 4.26 -27.06
N THR A 163 2.36 2.96 -27.32
CA THR A 163 3.11 2.27 -28.39
C THR A 163 2.74 2.82 -29.76
N TYR A 164 1.45 2.98 -30.05
CA TYR A 164 0.97 3.62 -31.27
C TYR A 164 1.58 5.02 -31.44
N SER A 165 1.59 5.82 -30.37
CA SER A 165 2.11 7.19 -30.41
C SER A 165 3.62 7.22 -30.65
N ILE A 166 4.37 6.24 -30.12
CA ILE A 166 5.79 6.04 -30.47
C ILE A 166 5.94 5.74 -31.95
N PHE A 167 5.19 4.77 -32.48
CA PHE A 167 5.25 4.41 -33.90
C PHE A 167 4.89 5.59 -34.81
N ALA A 168 3.86 6.36 -34.46
CA ALA A 168 3.46 7.57 -35.16
C ALA A 168 4.56 8.65 -35.15
N THR A 169 5.32 8.75 -34.05
CA THR A 169 6.40 9.74 -33.90
C THR A 169 7.65 9.39 -34.72
N PHE A 170 8.08 8.12 -34.69
CA PHE A 170 9.32 7.70 -35.37
C PHE A 170 9.12 7.27 -36.83
N PHE A 171 7.93 6.77 -37.18
CA PHE A 171 7.63 6.27 -38.53
C PHE A 171 6.40 6.94 -39.16
N PRO A 172 6.36 8.29 -39.25
CA PRO A 172 5.21 9.02 -39.80
C PRO A 172 4.98 8.74 -41.30
N HIS A 173 5.98 8.24 -42.01
CA HIS A 173 5.92 7.91 -43.43
C HIS A 173 5.11 6.63 -43.73
N LEU A 174 4.94 5.75 -42.75
CA LEU A 174 4.15 4.52 -42.90
C LEU A 174 2.64 4.78 -42.89
N PHE A 175 2.22 5.97 -42.45
CA PHE A 175 0.82 6.35 -42.38
C PHE A 175 0.36 6.98 -43.71
N PRO A 176 -0.78 6.56 -44.26
CA PRO A 176 -1.30 7.13 -45.49
C PRO A 176 -1.76 8.58 -45.28
N GLU A 177 -1.72 9.39 -46.35
CA GLU A 177 -1.91 10.84 -46.24
C GLU A 177 -3.30 11.26 -45.77
N ASN A 178 -4.31 10.41 -46.00
CA ASN A 178 -5.68 10.64 -45.53
C ASN A 178 -5.83 10.57 -43.99
N LEU A 179 -4.87 9.96 -43.29
CA LEU A 179 -4.83 9.86 -41.82
C LEU A 179 -4.00 10.98 -41.18
N LYS A 180 -3.33 11.82 -41.97
CA LYS A 180 -2.53 12.95 -41.48
C LYS A 180 -3.41 14.19 -41.34
N LEU A 181 -3.21 14.93 -40.26
CA LEU A 181 -3.83 16.23 -40.01
C LEU A 181 -3.32 17.27 -41.02
N HIS A 182 -3.94 18.46 -41.05
CA HIS A 182 -3.70 19.54 -42.03
C HIS A 182 -2.25 20.08 -42.10
N ALA A 183 -1.33 19.55 -41.29
CA ALA A 183 0.11 19.86 -41.27
C ALA A 183 1.01 18.63 -41.52
N GLY A 184 0.48 17.51 -42.02
CA GLY A 184 1.24 16.26 -42.22
C GLY A 184 1.55 15.50 -40.92
N LEU A 185 0.97 15.94 -39.80
CA LEU A 185 1.12 15.35 -38.48
C LEU A 185 0.19 14.14 -38.32
N VAL A 186 0.72 13.04 -37.79
CA VAL A 186 -0.08 11.89 -37.37
C VAL A 186 -0.65 12.19 -35.97
N PRO A 187 -1.96 11.97 -35.71
CA PRO A 187 -2.53 12.20 -34.38
C PRO A 187 -1.84 11.31 -33.35
N LEU A 188 -1.48 11.91 -32.20
CA LEU A 188 -0.81 11.25 -31.08
C LEU A 188 -1.79 11.05 -29.92
N TYR A 189 -1.57 10.00 -29.12
CA TYR A 189 -2.39 9.64 -27.96
C TYR A 189 -1.55 9.56 -26.67
N PHE A 190 -0.42 10.27 -26.63
CA PHE A 190 0.43 10.37 -25.43
C PHE A 190 -0.34 10.99 -24.25
N GLU A 191 -1.16 12.00 -24.51
CA GLU A 191 -2.02 12.63 -23.51
C GLU A 191 -3.01 11.62 -22.92
N ALA A 192 -3.73 10.88 -23.76
CA ALA A 192 -4.73 9.91 -23.30
C ALA A 192 -4.09 8.83 -22.40
N ALA A 193 -2.93 8.29 -22.80
CA ALA A 193 -2.21 7.31 -22.01
C ALA A 193 -1.79 7.89 -20.64
N ALA A 194 -1.22 9.09 -20.62
CA ALA A 194 -0.76 9.73 -19.39
C ALA A 194 -1.92 10.12 -18.45
N VAL A 195 -2.99 10.70 -18.99
CA VAL A 195 -4.17 11.10 -18.21
C VAL A 195 -4.85 9.88 -17.59
N ILE A 196 -5.05 8.80 -18.35
CA ILE A 196 -5.62 7.56 -17.81
C ILE A 196 -4.73 7.03 -16.68
N THR A 197 -3.41 6.94 -16.87
CA THR A 197 -2.48 6.49 -15.82
C THR A 197 -2.57 7.37 -14.57
N THR A 198 -2.62 8.69 -14.72
CA THR A 198 -2.73 9.63 -13.59
C THR A 198 -4.07 9.49 -12.86
N LEU A 199 -5.20 9.37 -13.57
CA LEU A 199 -6.52 9.21 -12.95
C LEU A 199 -6.63 7.88 -12.19
N VAL A 200 -6.05 6.81 -12.72
CA VAL A 200 -5.98 5.52 -12.01
C VAL A 200 -5.15 5.65 -10.73
N LEU A 201 -4.01 6.35 -10.77
CA LEU A 201 -3.21 6.63 -9.55
C LEU A 201 -4.01 7.41 -8.51
N VAL A 202 -4.80 8.40 -8.94
CA VAL A 202 -5.72 9.12 -8.03
C VAL A 202 -6.68 8.15 -7.35
N GLY A 203 -7.33 7.27 -8.13
CA GLY A 203 -8.24 6.26 -7.60
C GLY A 203 -7.57 5.35 -6.56
N GLN A 204 -6.38 4.84 -6.86
CA GLN A 204 -5.62 3.98 -5.94
C GLN A 204 -5.23 4.71 -4.65
N VAL A 205 -4.79 5.97 -4.72
CA VAL A 205 -4.46 6.77 -3.53
C VAL A 205 -5.70 7.00 -2.66
N LEU A 206 -6.85 7.33 -3.27
CA LEU A 206 -8.10 7.53 -2.54
C LEU A 206 -8.57 6.23 -1.86
N GLU A 207 -8.49 5.10 -2.57
CA GLU A 207 -8.84 3.77 -2.07
C GLU A 207 -7.95 3.38 -0.87
N LEU A 208 -6.63 3.48 -1.02
CA LEU A 208 -5.67 3.15 0.05
C LEU A 208 -5.82 4.07 1.25
N ARG A 209 -6.05 5.37 1.03
CA ARG A 209 -6.26 6.34 2.11
C ARG A 209 -7.53 6.05 2.90
N ALA A 210 -8.63 5.73 2.21
CA ALA A 210 -9.87 5.36 2.87
C ALA A 210 -9.70 4.12 3.75
N ARG A 211 -9.03 3.07 3.24
CA ARG A 211 -8.73 1.85 4.01
C ARG A 211 -7.84 2.11 5.21
N SER A 212 -6.77 2.86 5.03
CA SER A 212 -5.85 3.22 6.12
C SER A 212 -6.57 3.98 7.24
N GLN A 213 -7.48 4.89 6.90
CA GLN A 213 -8.25 5.65 7.88
C GLN A 213 -9.17 4.75 8.72
N THR A 214 -9.88 3.81 8.09
CA THR A 214 -10.74 2.84 8.82
C THR A 214 -9.90 1.90 9.68
N GLY A 215 -8.77 1.41 9.16
CA GLY A 215 -7.85 0.54 9.90
C GLY A 215 -7.30 1.22 11.17
N ASN A 216 -6.92 2.49 11.07
CA ASN A 216 -6.39 3.25 12.21
C ASN A 216 -7.46 3.45 13.32
N ALA A 217 -8.73 3.65 12.96
CA ALA A 217 -9.80 3.75 13.94
C ALA A 217 -10.00 2.44 14.73
N ILE A 218 -9.96 1.29 14.03
CA ILE A 218 -10.04 -0.03 14.68
C ILE A 218 -8.81 -0.28 15.56
N LYS A 219 -7.61 0.05 15.08
CA LYS A 219 -6.37 -0.05 15.87
C LYS A 219 -6.43 0.81 17.13
N ALA A 220 -6.98 2.02 17.06
CA ALA A 220 -7.14 2.88 18.23
C ALA A 220 -8.05 2.24 19.29
N LEU A 221 -9.12 1.55 18.88
CA LEU A 221 -9.96 0.79 19.80
C LEU A 221 -9.22 -0.41 20.43
N LEU A 222 -8.43 -1.14 19.65
CA LEU A 222 -7.63 -2.27 20.15
C LEU A 222 -6.47 -1.84 21.06
N GLY A 223 -5.88 -0.68 20.79
CA GLY A 223 -4.79 -0.11 21.59
C GLY A 223 -5.23 0.45 22.95
N LEU A 224 -6.53 0.56 23.20
CA LEU A 224 -7.09 1.00 24.48
C LEU A 224 -7.07 -0.11 25.54
N ALA A 225 -6.86 -1.37 25.17
CA ALA A 225 -6.66 -2.45 26.12
C ALA A 225 -5.27 -2.30 26.78
N PRO A 226 -5.18 -2.28 28.12
CA PRO A 226 -3.89 -2.23 28.80
C PRO A 226 -3.03 -3.43 28.39
N LYS A 227 -1.73 -3.25 28.17
CA LYS A 227 -0.83 -4.36 27.79
C LYS A 227 -0.19 -5.04 29.00
N THR A 228 -0.27 -4.39 30.15
CA THR A 228 0.33 -4.81 31.41
C THR A 228 -0.70 -4.69 32.53
N ALA A 229 -0.63 -5.61 33.49
CA ALA A 229 -1.37 -5.54 34.74
C ALA A 229 -0.42 -5.60 35.93
N ARG A 230 -0.85 -5.01 37.03
CA ARG A 230 -0.11 -5.04 38.28
C ARG A 230 -0.62 -6.20 39.14
N ARG A 231 0.17 -7.27 39.23
CA ARG A 231 -0.12 -8.42 40.08
C ARG A 231 0.42 -8.20 41.49
N VAL A 232 -0.38 -8.58 42.49
CA VAL A 232 0.00 -8.58 43.90
C VAL A 232 0.55 -9.96 44.26
N LYS A 233 1.79 -10.02 44.73
CA LYS A 233 2.41 -11.28 45.20
C LYS A 233 1.85 -11.69 46.57
N SER A 234 2.07 -12.95 46.94
CA SER A 234 1.84 -13.47 48.30
C SER A 234 2.46 -12.62 49.40
N ASP A 235 3.57 -11.93 49.10
CA ASP A 235 4.35 -11.13 50.04
C ASP A 235 3.81 -9.68 50.15
N GLY A 236 2.71 -9.37 49.47
CA GLY A 236 2.07 -8.05 49.45
C GLY A 236 2.73 -7.01 48.55
N ASN A 237 3.78 -7.38 47.83
CA ASN A 237 4.48 -6.50 46.89
C ASN A 237 3.87 -6.57 45.48
N ASP A 238 3.92 -5.45 44.76
CA ASP A 238 3.34 -5.29 43.42
C ASP A 238 4.38 -5.58 42.33
N GLU A 239 4.01 -6.31 41.29
CA GLU A 239 4.81 -6.46 40.06
C GLU A 239 3.98 -6.18 38.81
N ASP A 240 4.56 -5.47 37.84
CA ASP A 240 3.91 -5.25 36.54
C ASP A 240 4.26 -6.42 35.60
N ILE A 241 3.24 -7.14 35.14
CA ILE A 241 3.38 -8.28 34.21
C ILE A 241 2.55 -8.04 32.94
N PRO A 242 3.00 -8.56 31.78
CA PRO A 242 2.16 -8.63 30.58
C PRO A 242 0.84 -9.37 30.85
N ILE A 243 -0.25 -8.93 30.23
CA ILE A 243 -1.58 -9.56 30.41
C ILE A 243 -1.56 -11.05 30.04
N GLU A 244 -0.74 -11.42 29.06
CA GLU A 244 -0.54 -12.81 28.61
C GLU A 244 -0.03 -13.76 29.71
N HIS A 245 0.52 -13.22 30.80
CA HIS A 245 1.04 -14.00 31.93
C HIS A 245 0.11 -14.01 33.15
N ILE A 246 -1.07 -13.39 33.07
CA ILE A 246 -2.08 -13.42 34.13
C ILE A 246 -2.80 -14.76 34.11
N HIS A 247 -2.94 -15.38 35.27
CA HIS A 247 -3.67 -16.63 35.43
C HIS A 247 -4.92 -16.45 36.30
N VAL A 248 -5.91 -17.32 36.12
CA VAL A 248 -7.13 -17.33 36.95
C VAL A 248 -6.74 -17.53 38.41
N GLY A 249 -7.18 -16.61 39.28
CA GLY A 249 -6.86 -16.59 40.71
C GLY A 249 -5.73 -15.63 41.10
N ASP A 250 -5.05 -15.00 40.13
CA ASP A 250 -4.11 -13.92 40.42
C ASP A 250 -4.84 -12.70 41.02
N LEU A 251 -4.28 -12.11 42.08
CA LEU A 251 -4.76 -10.85 42.64
C LEU A 251 -4.13 -9.68 41.89
N LEU A 252 -4.95 -8.79 41.35
CA LEU A 252 -4.50 -7.63 40.58
C LEU A 252 -4.88 -6.34 41.31
N ARG A 253 -3.95 -5.38 41.35
CA ARG A 253 -4.20 -4.06 41.93
C ARG A 253 -4.45 -3.04 40.82
N VAL A 254 -5.63 -2.44 40.82
CA VAL A 254 -6.02 -1.36 39.90
C VAL A 254 -6.09 -0.05 40.67
N ARG A 255 -5.34 0.97 40.24
CA ARG A 255 -5.33 2.30 40.88
C ARG A 255 -6.38 3.22 40.27
N PRO A 256 -6.79 4.30 40.97
CA PRO A 256 -7.68 5.30 40.38
C PRO A 256 -7.16 5.84 39.05
N GLY A 257 -7.98 5.76 38.00
CA GLY A 257 -7.64 6.19 36.64
C GLY A 257 -6.94 5.13 35.78
N GLU A 258 -6.60 3.96 36.34
CA GLU A 258 -6.18 2.80 35.56
C GLU A 258 -7.40 2.01 35.06
N LYS A 259 -7.24 1.36 33.90
CA LYS A 259 -8.25 0.46 33.37
C LYS A 259 -8.16 -0.91 34.00
N VAL A 260 -9.30 -1.57 34.14
CA VAL A 260 -9.36 -2.97 34.57
C VAL A 260 -8.73 -3.85 33.47
N PRO A 261 -7.68 -4.65 33.78
CA PRO A 261 -6.93 -5.37 32.75
C PRO A 261 -7.59 -6.65 32.25
N VAL A 262 -8.37 -7.34 33.08
CA VAL A 262 -9.06 -8.59 32.76
C VAL A 262 -10.40 -8.65 33.50
N ASP A 263 -11.33 -9.46 33.00
CA ASP A 263 -12.60 -9.73 33.70
C ASP A 263 -12.33 -10.39 35.06
N GLY A 264 -13.06 -9.97 36.09
CA GLY A 264 -12.84 -10.46 37.45
C GLY A 264 -13.90 -10.03 38.45
N GLU A 265 -13.57 -10.22 39.72
CA GLU A 265 -14.42 -9.87 40.87
C GLU A 265 -13.59 -9.07 41.87
N VAL A 266 -14.17 -8.02 42.45
CA VAL A 266 -13.49 -7.16 43.43
C VAL A 266 -13.33 -7.91 44.74
N THR A 267 -12.09 -8.21 45.14
CA THR A 267 -11.79 -8.87 46.41
C THR A 267 -11.67 -7.89 47.58
N GLU A 268 -11.17 -6.68 47.35
CA GLU A 268 -10.98 -5.66 48.38
C GLU A 268 -11.11 -4.25 47.78
N GLY A 269 -11.80 -3.34 48.49
CA GLY A 269 -11.93 -1.93 48.12
C GLY A 269 -13.25 -1.54 47.47
N GLN A 270 -13.39 -0.25 47.17
CA GLN A 270 -14.55 0.31 46.45
C GLN A 270 -14.10 1.46 45.54
N SER A 271 -14.66 1.54 44.33
CA SER A 271 -14.38 2.59 43.35
C SER A 271 -15.55 2.76 42.38
N SER A 272 -15.58 3.88 41.65
CA SER A 272 -16.46 4.08 40.50
C SER A 272 -15.69 3.76 39.22
N ILE A 273 -16.26 2.91 38.37
CA ILE A 273 -15.64 2.44 37.12
C ILE A 273 -16.47 2.93 35.92
N ASP A 274 -15.80 3.40 34.87
CA ASP A 274 -16.45 3.89 33.65
C ASP A 274 -16.63 2.75 32.64
N GLU A 275 -17.81 2.16 32.61
CA GLU A 275 -18.14 1.08 31.68
C GLU A 275 -18.67 1.59 30.32
N SER A 276 -18.66 2.90 30.05
CA SER A 276 -19.30 3.52 28.88
C SER A 276 -18.82 2.97 27.53
N MET A 277 -17.56 2.55 27.44
CA MET A 277 -16.98 1.97 26.23
C MET A 277 -17.55 0.59 25.86
N ILE A 278 -18.13 -0.13 26.83
CA ILE A 278 -18.67 -1.49 26.65
C ILE A 278 -20.20 -1.48 26.73
N THR A 279 -20.76 -0.85 27.77
CA THR A 279 -22.20 -0.85 28.03
C THR A 279 -22.93 0.30 27.33
N GLY A 280 -22.22 1.37 26.98
CA GLY A 280 -22.80 2.60 26.44
C GLY A 280 -23.45 3.51 27.49
N GLU A 281 -23.38 3.16 28.78
CA GLU A 281 -23.94 3.98 29.85
C GLU A 281 -22.95 5.10 30.25
N PRO A 282 -23.37 6.38 30.23
CA PRO A 282 -22.44 7.51 30.42
C PRO A 282 -22.10 7.80 31.89
N ILE A 283 -22.75 7.14 32.85
CA ILE A 283 -22.55 7.37 34.28
C ILE A 283 -21.68 6.23 34.83
N PRO A 284 -20.54 6.54 35.49
CA PRO A 284 -19.71 5.52 36.13
C PRO A 284 -20.49 4.70 37.17
N VAL A 285 -20.26 3.39 37.17
CA VAL A 285 -20.92 2.45 38.06
C VAL A 285 -20.05 2.24 39.30
N ASN A 286 -20.66 2.33 40.48
CA ASN A 286 -19.96 2.02 41.73
C ASN A 286 -19.79 0.50 41.87
N LYS A 287 -18.57 0.06 42.15
CA LYS A 287 -18.21 -1.33 42.41
C LYS A 287 -17.65 -1.46 43.82
N ALA A 288 -18.16 -2.43 44.55
CA ALA A 288 -17.70 -2.81 45.88
C ALA A 288 -17.27 -4.29 45.91
N GLU A 289 -16.88 -4.77 47.08
CA GLU A 289 -16.47 -6.16 47.29
C GLU A 289 -17.53 -7.16 46.79
N ASN A 290 -17.07 -8.18 46.07
CA ASN A 290 -17.87 -9.20 45.35
C ASN A 290 -18.61 -8.72 44.09
N ASP A 291 -18.45 -7.46 43.66
CA ASP A 291 -18.98 -7.02 42.37
C ASP A 291 -18.08 -7.48 41.21
N LYS A 292 -18.71 -7.81 40.09
CA LYS A 292 -18.00 -8.16 38.84
C LYS A 292 -17.53 -6.93 38.10
N VAL A 293 -16.33 -7.02 37.53
CA VAL A 293 -15.71 -5.99 36.71
C VAL A 293 -15.30 -6.57 35.35
N SER A 294 -15.38 -5.73 34.32
CA SER A 294 -15.08 -6.14 32.94
C SER A 294 -13.75 -5.53 32.48
N SER A 295 -13.03 -6.22 31.62
CA SER A 295 -11.78 -5.75 31.02
C SER A 295 -12.00 -4.50 30.17
N GLY A 296 -11.15 -3.49 30.33
CA GLY A 296 -11.13 -2.28 29.50
C GLY A 296 -12.02 -1.13 29.99
N THR A 297 -12.73 -1.32 31.11
CA THR A 297 -13.49 -0.30 31.86
C THR A 297 -12.63 0.42 32.90
#